data_AF-A0A842TIJ7-F1
#
_entry.id   AF-A0A842TIJ7-F1
#
_cell.length_a   1.000
_cell.length_b   1.000
_cell.length_c   1.000
_cell.angle_alpha   90.00
_cell.angle_beta   90.00
_cell.angle_gamma   90.00
#
_symmetry.space_group_name_H-M   'P 1'
#
loop_
_entity.id
_entity.type
_entity.pdbx_description
1 polymer ?
#
loop_
_entity_poly.entity_id
_entity_poly.type
_entity_poly.pdbx_seq_one_letter_code
_entity_poly.pdbx_strand_id
1 'polypeptide(L)'
;MINDSNKLICPKCDGSQAMSIIKAIPKDTRLILVNRCPNCMTKNKVVLNYANKDSWIDDVGNSFFTCDLCGAVNKDNIVGYTHYGSRAYWYYHGGLSERRKIVFDCVECGKKRVKVTTGDVWKLIEPYAREQKKEETEVPAPTEELKCPKCEKTISKNDTICPNCGLELICNNCGAPLVPGSNFCSNCGDKVETFPVEPSEPTNTCPSCDEPVDESTVFCPRCGQEVRCDKCGAELLEGASFCKECGDPVTQGEFD
;
A
#
# COMPACT_ATOMS: atom_id res chain seq x y z
N MET A 1 31.17 31.99 -9.95
CA MET A 1 30.11 31.19 -10.59
C MET A 1 28.83 31.52 -9.87
N ILE A 2 27.88 32.18 -10.55
CA ILE A 2 26.68 32.72 -9.92
C ILE A 2 25.81 31.54 -9.50
N ASN A 3 25.53 31.44 -8.20
CA ASN A 3 24.57 30.50 -7.65
C ASN A 3 23.20 30.88 -8.24
N ASP A 4 22.79 30.15 -9.28
CA ASP A 4 21.55 30.38 -10.02
C ASP A 4 20.40 30.10 -9.04
N SER A 5 19.93 31.15 -8.36
CA SER A 5 18.84 31.09 -7.38
C SER A 5 17.70 30.27 -7.98
N ASN A 6 17.19 29.28 -7.24
CA ASN A 6 16.17 28.34 -7.73
C ASN A 6 15.05 29.12 -8.45
N LYS A 7 14.98 28.96 -9.78
CA LYS A 7 14.18 29.81 -10.68
C LYS A 7 12.67 29.60 -10.49
N LEU A 8 12.29 28.60 -9.70
CA LEU A 8 10.92 28.30 -9.29
C LEU A 8 10.59 28.79 -7.88
N ILE A 9 11.40 29.67 -7.30
CA ILE A 9 11.07 30.40 -6.07
C ILE A 9 10.34 31.69 -6.41
N CYS A 10 9.39 32.06 -5.54
CA CYS A 10 8.64 33.30 -5.66
C CYS A 10 9.56 34.52 -5.43
N PRO A 11 9.58 35.50 -6.35
CA PRO A 11 10.41 36.70 -6.20
C PRO A 11 9.79 37.77 -5.28
N LYS A 12 8.57 37.54 -4.76
CA LYS A 12 7.84 38.52 -3.93
C LYS A 12 7.57 38.07 -2.51
N CYS A 13 7.28 36.78 -2.32
CA CYS A 13 7.48 36.19 -1.00
C CYS A 13 8.98 36.25 -0.74
N ASP A 14 9.39 36.37 0.52
CA ASP A 14 10.74 36.33 1.10
C ASP A 14 11.82 35.38 0.51
N GLY A 15 11.61 34.76 -0.65
CA GLY A 15 12.50 33.82 -1.31
C GLY A 15 12.32 32.39 -0.84
N SER A 16 11.31 32.09 -0.01
CA SER A 16 11.08 30.73 0.50
C SER A 16 9.98 29.98 -0.25
N GLN A 17 9.00 30.69 -0.81
CA GLN A 17 7.81 30.05 -1.37
C GLN A 17 8.07 29.47 -2.76
N ALA A 18 7.94 28.15 -2.89
CA ALA A 18 7.91 27.47 -4.18
C ALA A 18 6.72 27.94 -5.03
N MET A 19 6.99 28.19 -6.31
CA MET A 19 6.00 28.55 -7.32
C MET A 19 5.37 27.29 -7.90
N SER A 20 4.09 27.37 -8.29
CA SER A 20 3.41 26.31 -9.02
C SER A 20 3.43 26.59 -10.51
N ILE A 21 3.95 25.65 -11.31
CA ILE A 21 3.90 25.76 -12.78
C ILE A 21 2.46 25.58 -13.24
N ILE A 22 1.91 26.57 -13.95
CA ILE A 22 0.58 26.48 -14.60
C ILE A 22 0.72 25.99 -16.03
N LYS A 23 1.82 26.34 -16.70
CA LYS A 23 2.04 26.06 -18.11
C LYS A 23 3.51 25.75 -18.38
N ALA A 24 3.78 24.68 -19.10
CA ALA A 24 5.12 24.27 -19.55
C ALA A 24 5.09 23.97 -21.06
N ILE A 25 5.62 24.87 -21.89
CA ILE A 25 5.57 24.74 -23.36
C ILE A 25 6.97 24.70 -23.94
N PRO A 26 7.31 23.66 -24.74
CA PRO A 26 8.57 23.63 -25.47
C PRO A 26 8.53 24.63 -26.63
N LYS A 27 9.65 25.29 -26.88
CA LYS A 27 9.90 26.14 -28.04
C LYS A 27 11.36 26.01 -28.47
N ASP A 28 11.58 25.33 -29.58
CA ASP A 28 12.91 25.01 -30.11
C ASP A 28 13.75 24.30 -29.03
N THR A 29 14.89 24.86 -28.66
CA THR A 29 15.80 24.35 -27.62
C THR A 29 15.44 24.80 -26.20
N ARG A 30 14.26 25.39 -25.99
CA ARG A 30 13.86 25.99 -24.70
C ARG A 30 12.55 25.44 -24.17
N LEU A 31 12.43 25.43 -22.85
CA LEU A 31 11.16 25.22 -22.14
C LEU A 31 10.69 26.54 -21.54
N ILE A 32 9.48 26.98 -21.91
CA ILE A 32 8.86 28.19 -21.39
C ILE A 32 7.87 27.79 -20.30
N LEU A 33 8.14 28.26 -19.09
CA LEU A 33 7.28 28.07 -17.92
C LEU A 33 6.51 29.34 -17.61
N VAL A 34 5.23 29.18 -17.25
CA VAL A 34 4.45 30.22 -16.59
C VAL A 34 4.04 29.68 -15.24
N ASN A 35 4.44 30.37 -14.18
CA ASN A 35 4.21 29.94 -12.81
C ASN A 35 3.35 30.94 -12.06
N ARG A 36 2.80 30.49 -10.94
CA ARG A 36 2.10 31.34 -9.98
C ARG A 36 2.43 30.90 -8.57
N CYS A 37 2.70 31.89 -7.72
CA CYS A 37 2.89 31.70 -6.30
C CYS A 37 1.54 31.36 -5.66
N PRO A 38 1.40 30.23 -4.92
CA PRO A 38 0.16 29.94 -4.21
C PRO A 38 -0.09 30.89 -3.04
N ASN A 39 0.95 31.52 -2.48
CA ASN A 39 0.82 32.45 -1.36
C ASN A 39 0.39 33.85 -1.83
N CYS A 40 1.23 34.55 -2.62
CA CYS A 40 0.96 35.93 -3.03
C CYS A 40 0.31 36.08 -4.42
N MET A 41 -0.01 34.97 -5.09
CA MET A 41 -0.64 34.94 -6.43
C MET A 41 0.16 35.61 -7.55
N THR A 42 1.39 36.05 -7.28
CA THR A 42 2.29 36.62 -8.28
C THR A 42 2.62 35.60 -9.35
N LYS A 43 2.62 36.04 -10.60
CA LYS A 43 3.02 35.22 -11.74
C LYS A 43 4.43 35.60 -12.17
N ASN A 44 5.20 34.62 -12.60
CA ASN A 44 6.44 34.86 -13.32
C ASN A 44 6.53 33.95 -14.54
N LYS A 45 7.42 34.32 -15.45
CA LYS A 45 7.76 33.54 -16.63
C LYS A 45 9.22 33.16 -16.54
N VAL A 46 9.52 31.87 -16.67
CA VAL A 46 10.87 31.33 -16.65
C VAL A 46 11.14 30.67 -17.98
N VAL A 47 12.36 30.85 -18.51
CA VAL A 47 12.80 30.21 -19.74
C VAL A 47 14.01 29.36 -19.40
N LEU A 48 13.90 28.05 -19.63
CA LEU A 48 14.93 27.06 -19.37
C LEU A 48 15.49 26.55 -20.70
N ASN A 49 16.76 26.17 -20.72
CA ASN A 49 17.40 25.61 -21.91
C ASN A 49 17.44 24.09 -21.77
N TYR A 50 17.13 23.34 -22.83
CA TYR A 50 17.25 21.88 -22.79
C TYR A 50 18.72 21.41 -22.70
N ALA A 51 19.67 22.24 -23.12
CA ALA A 51 21.11 21.93 -23.02
C ALA A 51 21.59 21.72 -21.57
N ASN A 52 20.91 22.30 -20.58
CA ASN A 52 21.21 22.11 -19.16
C ASN A 52 20.03 21.48 -18.40
N LYS A 53 19.29 20.58 -19.06
CA LYS A 53 18.09 19.91 -18.52
C LYS A 53 18.27 19.39 -17.09
N ASP A 54 19.38 18.73 -16.82
CA ASP A 54 19.64 18.06 -15.55
C ASP A 54 19.75 19.04 -14.38
N SER A 55 19.96 20.33 -14.64
CA SER A 55 20.03 21.36 -13.60
C SER A 55 18.66 21.90 -13.16
N TRP A 56 17.55 21.47 -13.78
CA TRP A 56 16.22 22.03 -13.51
C TRP A 56 15.08 21.02 -13.59
N ILE A 57 15.30 19.83 -14.14
CA ILE A 57 14.23 18.87 -14.41
C ILE A 57 13.51 18.42 -13.13
N ASP A 58 14.23 18.28 -12.02
CA ASP A 58 13.66 17.91 -10.73
C ASP A 58 12.74 18.99 -10.17
N ASP A 59 13.18 20.25 -10.22
CA ASP A 59 12.37 21.40 -9.81
C ASP A 59 11.07 21.48 -10.63
N VAL A 60 11.19 21.31 -11.95
CA VAL A 60 10.04 21.34 -12.87
C VAL A 60 9.09 20.17 -12.63
N GLY A 61 9.63 18.96 -12.52
CA GLY A 61 8.88 17.74 -12.25
C GLY A 61 8.10 17.83 -10.95
N ASN A 62 8.73 18.30 -9.87
CA ASN A 62 8.08 18.44 -8.57
C ASN A 62 7.06 19.60 -8.52
N SER A 63 7.37 20.75 -9.13
CA SER A 63 6.49 21.91 -9.12
C SER A 63 5.24 21.73 -9.99
N PHE A 64 5.33 21.01 -11.12
CA PHE A 64 4.21 20.89 -12.06
C PHE A 64 2.94 20.31 -11.44
N PHE A 65 3.10 19.38 -10.49
CA PHE A 65 1.99 18.71 -9.83
C PHE A 65 1.42 19.45 -8.62
N THR A 66 1.86 20.68 -8.35
CA THR A 66 1.34 21.47 -7.21
C THR A 66 0.11 22.28 -7.58
N CYS A 67 -0.74 22.62 -6.62
CA CYS A 67 -1.87 23.54 -6.80
C CYS A 67 -1.39 24.99 -6.80
N ASP A 68 -1.75 25.77 -7.82
CA ASP A 68 -1.36 27.19 -7.91
C ASP A 68 -2.23 28.15 -7.07
N LEU A 69 -3.11 27.61 -6.22
CA LEU A 69 -3.88 28.37 -5.24
C LEU A 69 -3.46 28.09 -3.79
N CYS A 70 -3.18 26.84 -3.44
CA CYS A 70 -2.85 26.45 -2.06
C CYS A 70 -1.48 25.77 -1.92
N GLY A 71 -0.78 25.47 -3.01
CA GLY A 71 0.54 24.82 -2.97
C GLY A 71 0.49 23.29 -2.84
N ALA A 72 -0.66 22.72 -2.47
CA ALA A 72 -0.86 21.28 -2.29
C ALA A 72 -0.33 20.42 -3.45
N VAL A 73 0.32 19.30 -3.13
CA VAL A 73 0.79 18.32 -4.11
C VAL A 73 -0.38 17.49 -4.63
N ASN A 74 -0.45 17.29 -5.95
CA ASN A 74 -1.54 16.58 -6.65
C ASN A 74 -0.99 15.51 -7.63
N LYS A 75 0.18 14.92 -7.34
CA LYS A 75 0.87 13.95 -8.21
C LYS A 75 -0.05 12.81 -8.67
N ASP A 76 -0.64 12.06 -7.73
CA ASP A 76 -1.53 10.93 -8.03
C ASP A 76 -2.84 11.35 -8.69
N ASN A 77 -3.34 12.53 -8.31
CA ASN A 77 -4.60 13.06 -8.82
C ASN A 77 -4.49 13.52 -10.28
N ILE A 78 -3.31 13.99 -10.70
CA ILE A 78 -3.02 14.45 -12.07
C ILE A 78 -2.72 13.28 -13.02
N VAL A 79 -2.19 12.15 -12.53
CA VAL A 79 -1.85 10.96 -13.35
C VAL A 79 -3.01 9.98 -13.51
N GLY A 80 -4.06 10.06 -12.67
CA GLY A 80 -5.22 9.19 -12.76
C GLY A 80 -6.05 9.41 -14.03
N TYR A 81 -5.93 8.50 -15.02
CA TYR A 81 -6.78 8.50 -16.20
C TYR A 81 -8.19 8.01 -15.87
N THR A 82 -9.20 8.88 -15.90
CA THR A 82 -10.58 8.41 -16.16
C THR A 82 -11.34 9.37 -17.08
N HIS A 83 -12.02 8.82 -18.09
CA HIS A 83 -13.02 9.56 -18.88
C HIS A 83 -14.32 9.79 -18.09
N TYR A 84 -14.49 9.10 -16.95
CA TYR A 84 -15.63 9.19 -16.06
C TYR A 84 -15.14 9.24 -14.61
N GLY A 85 -15.32 10.37 -13.94
CA GLY A 85 -14.98 10.57 -12.52
C GLY A 85 -14.18 11.84 -12.23
N SER A 86 -14.13 12.22 -10.96
CA SER A 86 -13.52 13.46 -10.42
C SER A 86 -11.99 13.55 -10.50
N ARG A 87 -11.35 12.75 -11.37
CA ARG A 87 -9.88 12.67 -11.54
C ARG A 87 -9.44 13.48 -12.76
N ALA A 88 -8.14 13.74 -12.86
CA ALA A 88 -7.63 14.57 -13.93
C ALA A 88 -8.01 14.05 -15.32
N TYR A 89 -8.62 14.89 -16.15
CA TYR A 89 -9.03 14.50 -17.49
C TYR A 89 -8.40 15.40 -18.56
N TRP A 90 -8.15 14.80 -19.72
CA TRP A 90 -7.34 15.35 -20.80
C TRP A 90 -8.24 15.82 -21.95
N TYR A 91 -8.04 17.06 -22.40
CA TYR A 91 -8.58 17.50 -23.69
C TYR A 91 -7.53 17.20 -24.78
N TYR A 92 -7.79 16.18 -25.59
CA TYR A 92 -6.97 15.79 -26.74
C TYR A 92 -7.49 16.45 -28.01
N HIS A 93 -6.67 17.29 -28.63
CA HIS A 93 -6.74 17.56 -30.06
C HIS A 93 -5.30 17.42 -30.57
N GLY A 94 -5.07 16.41 -31.44
CA GLY A 94 -3.88 16.20 -32.28
C GLY A 94 -2.58 15.63 -31.66
N GLY A 95 -1.46 15.85 -32.35
CA GLY A 95 -0.16 15.15 -32.23
C GLY A 95 0.63 15.40 -30.93
N LEU A 96 1.79 14.73 -30.78
CA LEU A 96 2.60 14.78 -29.54
C LEU A 96 2.98 16.21 -29.11
N SER A 97 3.36 17.05 -30.08
CA SER A 97 3.75 18.46 -29.89
C SER A 97 2.57 19.41 -29.63
N GLU A 98 1.34 18.91 -29.65
CA GLU A 98 0.16 19.74 -29.44
C GLU A 98 -0.11 19.99 -27.96
N ARG A 99 -0.73 21.15 -27.69
CA ARG A 99 -0.99 21.60 -26.33
C ARG A 99 -2.11 20.78 -25.71
N ARG A 100 -1.80 20.18 -24.55
CA ARG A 100 -2.70 19.43 -23.70
C ARG A 100 -3.13 20.29 -22.52
N LYS A 101 -4.42 20.23 -22.19
CA LYS A 101 -4.97 20.78 -20.94
C LYS A 101 -5.27 19.61 -20.00
N ILE A 102 -4.74 19.69 -18.79
CA ILE A 102 -4.99 18.74 -17.71
C ILE A 102 -5.83 19.47 -16.68
N VAL A 103 -7.08 19.04 -16.51
CA VAL A 103 -8.02 19.63 -15.56
C VAL A 103 -8.15 18.70 -14.37
N PHE A 104 -7.96 19.18 -13.15
CA PHE A 104 -8.07 18.39 -11.93
C PHE A 104 -8.71 19.22 -10.81
N ASP A 105 -9.35 18.57 -9.85
CA ASP A 105 -9.83 19.22 -8.63
C ASP A 105 -8.79 19.00 -7.53
N CYS A 106 -8.26 20.08 -6.94
CA CYS A 106 -7.20 19.97 -5.95
C CYS A 106 -7.62 19.12 -4.74
N VAL A 107 -6.79 18.15 -4.34
CA VAL A 107 -7.10 17.24 -3.22
C VAL A 107 -7.26 17.95 -1.87
N GLU A 108 -6.62 19.11 -1.70
CA GLU A 108 -6.64 19.84 -0.44
C GLU A 108 -7.72 20.94 -0.44
N CYS A 109 -7.70 21.84 -1.42
CA CYS A 109 -8.64 22.98 -1.44
C CYS A 109 -9.94 22.73 -2.24
N GLY A 110 -10.07 21.57 -2.89
CA GLY A 110 -11.24 21.20 -3.70
C GLY A 110 -11.47 22.04 -4.95
N LYS A 111 -10.61 23.04 -5.22
CA LYS A 111 -10.79 23.95 -6.37
C LYS A 111 -10.31 23.31 -7.65
N LYS A 112 -11.09 23.48 -8.72
CA LYS A 112 -10.71 23.10 -10.08
C LYS A 112 -9.51 23.91 -10.56
N ARG A 113 -8.47 23.20 -11.00
CA ARG A 113 -7.22 23.75 -11.53
C ARG A 113 -6.97 23.22 -12.94
N VAL A 114 -6.15 23.94 -13.68
CA VAL A 114 -5.76 23.57 -15.05
C VAL A 114 -4.26 23.71 -15.21
N LYS A 115 -3.61 22.66 -15.68
CA LYS A 115 -2.23 22.69 -16.16
C LYS A 115 -2.21 22.59 -17.68
N VAL A 116 -1.23 23.22 -18.31
CA VAL A 116 -1.06 23.18 -19.76
C VAL A 116 0.34 22.72 -20.12
N THR A 117 0.45 21.68 -20.94
CA THR A 117 1.74 21.12 -21.38
C THR A 117 1.66 20.54 -22.79
N THR A 118 2.71 19.90 -23.30
CA THR A 118 2.68 19.07 -24.53
C THR A 118 2.90 17.61 -24.16
N GLY A 119 2.66 16.67 -25.09
CA GLY A 119 2.93 15.26 -24.85
C GLY A 119 4.42 14.97 -24.61
N ASP A 120 5.30 15.67 -25.33
CA ASP A 120 6.76 15.59 -25.20
C ASP A 120 7.24 16.09 -23.84
N VAL A 121 6.77 17.25 -23.36
CA VAL A 121 7.11 17.71 -22.01
C VAL A 121 6.50 16.80 -20.95
N TRP A 122 5.29 16.30 -21.15
CA TRP A 122 4.66 15.36 -20.23
C TRP A 122 5.51 14.11 -20.01
N LYS A 123 6.04 13.49 -21.07
CA LYS A 123 6.92 12.31 -20.96
C LYS A 123 8.16 12.57 -20.10
N LEU A 124 8.64 13.81 -20.05
CA LEU A 124 9.79 14.19 -19.23
C LEU A 124 9.43 14.31 -17.75
N ILE A 125 8.21 14.75 -17.42
CA ILE A 125 7.83 15.10 -16.05
C ILE A 125 6.89 14.08 -15.38
N GLU A 126 6.21 13.22 -16.14
CA GLU A 126 5.35 12.15 -15.61
C GLU A 126 6.06 11.24 -14.58
N PRO A 127 7.35 10.86 -14.75
CA PRO A 127 8.06 10.05 -13.75
C PRO A 127 8.05 10.66 -12.35
N TYR A 128 8.12 12.00 -12.23
CA TYR A 128 8.11 12.71 -10.95
C TYR A 128 6.79 12.62 -10.19
N ALA A 129 5.69 12.28 -10.87
CA ALA A 129 4.44 11.94 -10.20
C ALA A 129 4.43 10.50 -9.66
N ARG A 130 5.30 9.62 -10.17
CA ARG A 130 5.41 8.20 -9.80
C ARG A 130 6.58 7.88 -8.87
N GLU A 131 7.49 8.83 -8.68
CA GLU A 131 8.81 8.62 -8.06
C GLU A 131 8.83 8.37 -6.54
N GLN A 132 7.71 8.47 -5.82
CA GLN A 132 7.68 7.95 -4.44
C GLN A 132 7.57 6.42 -4.34
N LYS A 133 7.63 5.68 -5.46
CA LYS A 133 7.78 4.21 -5.40
C LYS A 133 9.24 3.73 -5.47
N LYS A 134 10.24 4.61 -5.56
CA LYS A 134 11.64 4.19 -5.74
C LYS A 134 12.65 4.65 -4.68
N GLU A 135 12.33 5.62 -3.83
CA GLU A 135 13.31 6.12 -2.86
C GLU A 135 12.79 6.20 -1.41
N GLU A 136 11.72 5.47 -1.11
CA GLU A 136 11.29 5.19 0.27
C GLU A 136 10.68 3.78 0.34
N THR A 137 11.52 2.75 0.23
CA THR A 137 11.24 1.41 0.79
C THR A 137 12.50 0.85 1.46
N GLU A 138 13.07 1.65 2.36
CA GLU A 138 13.62 1.10 3.60
C GLU A 138 12.72 1.55 4.76
N VAL A 139 11.43 1.21 4.66
CA VAL A 139 10.65 0.98 5.88
C VAL A 139 10.89 -0.49 6.19
N PRO A 140 11.44 -0.86 7.37
CA PRO A 140 11.53 -2.26 7.73
C PRO A 140 10.12 -2.82 7.62
N ALA A 141 9.98 -3.90 6.84
CA ALA A 141 8.72 -4.59 6.67
C ALA A 141 8.06 -4.78 8.05
N PRO A 142 6.72 -4.68 8.16
CA PRO A 142 6.07 -5.29 9.30
C PRO A 142 6.57 -6.73 9.30
N THR A 143 7.27 -7.12 10.36
CA THR A 143 7.67 -8.51 10.59
C THR A 143 6.42 -9.29 10.93
N GLU A 144 5.50 -9.42 9.97
CA GLU A 144 4.56 -10.52 9.95
C GLU A 144 5.40 -11.74 9.59
N GLU A 145 5.68 -12.54 10.59
CA GLU A 145 6.31 -13.84 10.45
C GLU A 145 5.50 -14.66 9.44
N LEU A 146 6.07 -14.88 8.24
CA LEU A 146 5.43 -15.72 7.24
C LEU A 146 5.39 -17.15 7.80
N LYS A 147 4.19 -17.72 7.89
CA LYS A 147 3.98 -19.09 8.36
C LYS A 147 3.86 -20.04 7.17
N CYS A 148 4.49 -21.21 7.27
CA CYS A 148 4.29 -22.28 6.30
C CYS A 148 2.82 -22.71 6.32
N PRO A 149 2.14 -22.82 5.16
CA PRO A 149 0.74 -23.23 5.12
C PRO A 149 0.52 -24.71 5.51
N LYS A 150 1.59 -25.52 5.57
CA LYS A 150 1.52 -26.94 5.95
C LYS A 150 1.87 -27.20 7.42
N CYS A 151 2.86 -26.50 7.98
CA CYS A 151 3.36 -26.80 9.33
C CYS A 151 3.38 -25.59 10.28
N GLU A 152 2.86 -24.45 9.82
CA GLU A 152 2.72 -23.19 10.57
C GLU A 152 3.99 -22.56 11.14
N LYS A 153 5.14 -23.23 11.00
CA LYS A 153 6.44 -22.70 11.38
C LYS A 153 6.85 -21.55 10.47
N THR A 154 7.61 -20.64 11.05
CA THR A 154 8.15 -19.48 10.36
C THR A 154 9.01 -19.89 9.17
N ILE A 155 8.80 -19.22 8.04
CA ILE A 155 9.54 -19.38 6.80
C ILE A 155 9.99 -18.01 6.30
N SER A 156 11.06 -17.99 5.51
CA SER A 156 11.55 -16.78 4.87
C SER A 156 10.78 -16.50 3.58
N LYS A 157 10.70 -15.22 3.21
CA LYS A 157 10.07 -14.76 1.96
C LYS A 157 10.69 -15.40 0.70
N ASN A 158 11.95 -15.83 0.80
CA ASN A 158 12.71 -16.40 -0.32
C ASN A 158 12.81 -17.94 -0.26
N ASP A 159 12.15 -18.59 0.71
CA ASP A 159 12.15 -20.05 0.79
C ASP A 159 11.34 -20.62 -0.38
N THR A 160 12.01 -21.33 -1.29
CA THR A 160 11.36 -22.12 -2.34
C THR A 160 10.98 -23.52 -1.85
N ILE A 161 11.56 -23.94 -0.73
CA ILE A 161 11.24 -25.18 -0.01
C ILE A 161 11.20 -24.84 1.48
N CYS A 162 10.14 -25.23 2.18
CA CYS A 162 10.06 -25.03 3.62
C CYS A 162 11.14 -25.84 4.35
N PRO A 163 12.04 -25.20 5.13
CA PRO A 163 13.13 -25.90 5.82
C PRO A 163 12.63 -26.83 6.93
N ASN A 164 11.39 -26.68 7.37
CA ASN A 164 10.81 -27.44 8.48
C ASN A 164 10.03 -28.68 8.06
N CYS A 165 9.45 -28.71 6.86
CA CYS A 165 8.58 -29.81 6.42
C CYS A 165 8.78 -30.24 4.96
N GLY A 166 9.71 -29.60 4.23
CA GLY A 166 10.04 -29.95 2.85
C GLY A 166 9.00 -29.54 1.81
N LEU A 167 8.01 -28.71 2.18
CA LEU A 167 6.99 -28.23 1.24
C LEU A 167 7.62 -27.34 0.17
N GLU A 168 7.42 -27.67 -1.11
CA GLU A 168 7.77 -26.78 -2.22
C GLU A 168 6.80 -25.58 -2.27
N LEU A 169 7.36 -24.38 -2.24
CA LEU A 169 6.65 -23.09 -2.23
C LEU A 169 6.77 -22.41 -3.61
N ILE A 170 6.53 -23.17 -4.68
CA ILE A 170 6.65 -22.69 -6.05
C ILE A 170 5.37 -22.97 -6.85
N CYS A 171 5.12 -22.15 -7.85
CA CYS A 171 4.00 -22.32 -8.75
C CYS A 171 4.28 -23.47 -9.72
N ASN A 172 3.39 -24.47 -9.77
CA ASN A 172 3.52 -25.61 -10.69
C ASN A 172 3.49 -25.22 -12.17
N ASN A 173 2.88 -24.08 -12.53
CA ASN A 173 2.83 -23.65 -13.93
C ASN A 173 4.06 -22.81 -14.35
N CYS A 174 4.50 -21.85 -13.52
CA CYS A 174 5.55 -20.90 -13.92
C CYS A 174 6.85 -20.99 -13.11
N GLY A 175 6.92 -21.85 -12.08
CA GLY A 175 8.09 -22.02 -11.22
C GLY A 175 8.39 -20.84 -10.29
N ALA A 176 7.57 -19.77 -10.29
CA ALA A 176 7.77 -18.62 -9.42
C ALA A 176 7.45 -18.96 -7.95
N PRO A 177 8.15 -18.35 -6.97
CA PRO A 177 7.83 -18.53 -5.56
C PRO A 177 6.37 -18.13 -5.25
N LEU A 178 5.70 -18.92 -4.44
CA LEU A 178 4.35 -18.65 -3.96
C LEU A 178 4.39 -17.90 -2.64
N VAL A 179 3.46 -16.96 -2.48
CA VAL A 179 3.22 -16.33 -1.18
C VAL A 179 2.41 -17.30 -0.33
N PRO A 180 2.84 -17.63 0.89
CA PRO A 180 2.07 -18.46 1.82
C PRO A 180 0.65 -17.92 2.01
N GLY A 181 -0.36 -18.79 1.90
CA GLY A 181 -1.78 -18.42 2.00
C GLY A 181 -2.40 -17.79 0.74
N SER A 182 -1.65 -17.63 -0.35
CA SER A 182 -2.19 -17.13 -1.62
C SER A 182 -3.06 -18.17 -2.34
N ASN A 183 -4.24 -17.74 -2.82
CA ASN A 183 -5.13 -18.58 -3.64
C ASN A 183 -4.72 -18.63 -5.12
N PHE A 184 -3.89 -17.67 -5.56
CA PHE A 184 -3.47 -17.51 -6.96
C PHE A 184 -2.00 -17.08 -7.02
N CYS A 185 -1.27 -17.55 -8.04
CA CYS A 185 0.10 -17.15 -8.30
C CYS A 185 0.15 -15.69 -8.75
N SER A 186 0.89 -14.84 -8.04
CA SER A 186 1.04 -13.42 -8.38
C SER A 186 1.81 -13.16 -9.68
N ASN A 187 2.50 -14.18 -10.22
CA ASN A 187 3.27 -14.06 -11.45
C ASN A 187 2.49 -14.49 -12.71
N CYS A 188 1.81 -15.64 -12.68
CA CYS A 188 1.11 -16.18 -13.85
C CYS A 188 -0.43 -16.17 -13.74
N GLY A 189 -0.99 -15.90 -12.56
CA GLY A 189 -2.44 -15.85 -12.33
C GLY A 189 -3.10 -17.22 -12.11
N ASP A 190 -2.36 -18.33 -12.21
CA ASP A 190 -2.94 -19.64 -11.97
C ASP A 190 -3.35 -19.84 -10.53
N LYS A 191 -4.41 -20.63 -10.34
CA LYS A 191 -4.87 -21.05 -9.03
C LYS A 191 -3.78 -21.88 -8.37
N VAL A 192 -3.42 -21.50 -7.15
CA VAL A 192 -2.57 -22.33 -6.31
C VAL A 192 -3.45 -23.45 -5.78
N GLU A 193 -3.07 -24.70 -6.02
CA GLU A 193 -3.68 -25.81 -5.33
C GLU A 193 -3.38 -25.64 -3.84
N THR A 194 -4.39 -25.20 -3.10
CA THR A 194 -4.32 -25.13 -1.64
C THR A 194 -3.99 -26.52 -1.15
N PHE A 195 -2.83 -26.68 -0.53
CA PHE A 195 -2.54 -27.91 0.20
C PHE A 195 -3.70 -28.14 1.16
N PRO A 196 -4.27 -29.36 1.20
CA PRO A 196 -5.20 -29.71 2.26
C PRO A 196 -4.47 -29.44 3.57
N VAL A 197 -4.87 -28.38 4.26
CA VAL A 197 -4.52 -28.21 5.65
C VAL A 197 -5.37 -29.26 6.34
N GLU A 198 -4.78 -30.44 6.56
CA GLU A 198 -5.34 -31.34 7.56
C GLU A 198 -5.40 -30.51 8.85
N PRO A 199 -6.59 -30.33 9.45
CA PRO A 199 -6.72 -29.57 10.68
C PRO A 199 -5.69 -30.09 11.68
N SER A 200 -4.76 -29.23 12.08
CA SER A 200 -3.97 -29.46 13.28
C SER A 200 -4.97 -29.75 14.41
N GLU A 201 -4.70 -30.82 15.14
CA GLU A 201 -5.62 -31.45 16.09
C GLU A 201 -6.38 -30.45 16.97
N PRO A 202 -7.67 -30.71 17.27
CA PRO A 202 -8.46 -29.82 18.11
C PRO A 202 -7.75 -29.66 19.46
N THR A 203 -7.19 -28.48 19.70
CA THR A 203 -6.75 -28.11 21.04
C THR A 203 -8.01 -27.95 21.88
N ASN A 204 -8.31 -28.95 22.71
CA ASN A 204 -9.38 -28.87 23.69
C ASN A 204 -9.07 -27.70 24.64
N THR A 205 -9.95 -26.71 24.70
CA THR A 205 -9.86 -25.59 25.64
C THR A 205 -10.89 -25.77 26.75
N CYS A 206 -10.56 -25.30 27.94
CA CYS A 206 -11.49 -25.29 29.06
C CYS A 206 -12.65 -24.33 28.75
N PRO A 207 -13.91 -24.80 28.73
CA PRO A 207 -15.06 -23.96 28.38
C PRO A 207 -15.37 -22.86 29.42
N SER A 208 -14.69 -22.88 30.58
CA SER A 208 -14.92 -21.92 31.66
C SER A 208 -13.90 -20.78 31.66
N CYS A 209 -12.64 -21.05 31.30
CA CYS A 209 -11.56 -20.05 31.42
C CYS A 209 -10.65 -19.97 30.19
N ASP A 210 -11.01 -20.64 29.09
CA ASP A 210 -10.28 -20.71 27.82
C ASP A 210 -8.84 -21.24 27.89
N GLU A 211 -8.46 -21.86 29.01
CA GLU A 211 -7.13 -22.45 29.17
C GLU A 211 -7.00 -23.71 28.30
N PRO A 212 -5.90 -23.92 27.57
CA PRO A 212 -5.64 -25.17 26.87
C PRO A 212 -5.59 -26.33 27.86
N VAL A 213 -6.37 -27.39 27.62
CA VAL A 213 -6.41 -28.59 28.45
C VAL A 213 -6.02 -29.81 27.64
N ASP A 214 -5.22 -30.70 28.25
CA ASP A 214 -4.82 -31.95 27.62
C ASP A 214 -6.02 -32.92 27.51
N GLU A 215 -6.06 -33.71 26.44
CA GLU A 215 -7.16 -34.66 26.17
C GLU A 215 -7.36 -35.72 27.26
N SER A 216 -6.36 -35.94 28.11
CA SER A 216 -6.44 -36.88 29.23
C SER A 216 -6.92 -36.26 30.54
N THR A 217 -7.06 -34.93 30.60
CA THR A 217 -7.43 -34.25 31.84
C THR A 217 -8.93 -34.30 32.10
N VAL A 218 -9.29 -34.63 33.34
CA VAL A 218 -10.69 -34.61 33.84
C VAL A 218 -11.04 -33.22 34.37
N PHE A 219 -10.07 -32.53 34.98
CA PHE A 219 -10.22 -31.20 35.55
C PHE A 219 -9.24 -30.21 34.91
N CYS A 220 -9.71 -28.98 34.67
CA CYS A 220 -8.88 -27.88 34.24
C CYS A 220 -7.87 -27.51 35.34
N PRO A 221 -6.56 -27.50 35.06
CA PRO A 221 -5.54 -27.20 36.05
C PRO A 221 -5.56 -25.73 36.52
N ARG A 222 -6.25 -24.85 35.77
CA ARG A 222 -6.27 -23.40 36.00
C ARG A 222 -7.47 -22.93 36.81
N CYS A 223 -8.67 -23.43 36.51
CA CYS A 223 -9.91 -23.03 37.21
C CYS A 223 -10.59 -24.17 37.97
N GLY A 224 -10.06 -25.40 37.91
CA GLY A 224 -10.66 -26.55 38.58
C GLY A 224 -11.96 -27.07 37.95
N GLN A 225 -12.44 -26.44 36.88
CA GLN A 225 -13.64 -26.89 36.15
C GLN A 225 -13.45 -28.29 35.59
N GLU A 226 -14.44 -29.16 35.79
CA GLU A 226 -14.49 -30.47 35.14
C GLU A 226 -14.72 -30.31 33.63
N VAL A 227 -13.79 -30.82 32.82
CA VAL A 227 -13.79 -30.73 31.34
C VAL A 227 -14.17 -32.05 30.67
N ARG A 228 -14.01 -33.18 31.38
CA ARG A 228 -14.52 -34.50 31.02
C ARG A 228 -15.18 -35.13 32.23
N CYS A 229 -16.23 -35.90 31.99
CA CYS A 229 -16.93 -36.60 33.04
C CYS A 229 -15.98 -37.57 33.77
N ASP A 230 -15.84 -37.41 35.08
CA ASP A 230 -15.04 -38.28 35.95
C ASP A 230 -15.48 -39.75 35.91
N LYS A 231 -16.76 -40.02 35.62
CA LYS A 231 -17.36 -41.36 35.61
C LYS A 231 -17.21 -42.10 34.29
N CYS A 232 -17.47 -41.43 33.18
CA CYS A 232 -17.51 -42.08 31.87
C CYS A 232 -16.47 -41.57 30.87
N GLY A 233 -15.71 -40.53 31.22
CA GLY A 233 -14.69 -39.93 30.37
C GLY A 233 -15.25 -39.11 29.19
N ALA A 234 -16.58 -38.96 29.09
CA ALA A 234 -17.20 -38.20 28.02
C ALA A 234 -16.86 -36.71 28.13
N GLU A 235 -16.67 -36.06 26.98
CA GLU A 235 -16.45 -34.62 26.90
C GLU A 235 -17.69 -33.84 27.34
N LEU A 236 -17.46 -32.85 28.20
CA LEU A 236 -18.50 -32.00 28.72
C LEU A 236 -18.64 -30.74 27.84
N LEU A 237 -19.89 -30.36 27.56
CA LEU A 237 -20.21 -29.14 26.82
C LEU A 237 -20.08 -27.92 27.74
N GLU A 238 -19.85 -26.76 27.13
CA GLU A 238 -19.84 -25.48 27.85
C GLU A 238 -21.15 -25.26 28.62
N GLY A 239 -21.03 -24.95 29.92
CA GLY A 239 -22.16 -24.72 30.81
C GLY A 239 -22.99 -25.96 31.18
N ALA A 240 -22.53 -27.18 30.87
CA ALA A 240 -23.25 -28.40 31.24
C ALA A 240 -23.32 -28.59 32.77
N SER A 241 -24.52 -28.79 33.31
CA SER A 241 -24.72 -29.16 34.72
C SER A 241 -24.71 -30.68 34.94
N PHE A 242 -24.88 -31.47 33.87
CA PHE A 242 -24.89 -32.93 33.88
C PHE A 242 -24.21 -33.47 32.62
N CYS A 243 -23.54 -34.62 32.73
CA CYS A 243 -22.98 -35.34 31.60
C CYS A 243 -24.10 -35.86 30.69
N LYS A 244 -24.03 -35.55 29.39
CA LYS A 244 -25.03 -35.99 28.41
C LYS A 244 -25.02 -37.51 28.16
N GLU A 245 -23.92 -38.20 28.46
CA GLU A 245 -23.75 -39.63 28.19
C GLU A 245 -24.18 -40.51 29.37
N CYS A 246 -23.80 -40.15 30.60
CA CYS A 246 -24.10 -40.96 31.80
C CYS A 246 -25.04 -40.29 32.80
N GLY A 247 -25.31 -38.99 32.68
CA GLY A 247 -26.20 -38.24 33.57
C GLY A 247 -25.56 -37.80 34.89
N ASP A 248 -24.28 -38.06 35.12
CA ASP A 248 -23.59 -37.62 36.34
C ASP A 248 -23.49 -36.08 36.40
N PRO A 249 -23.65 -35.47 37.60
CA PRO A 249 -23.56 -34.03 37.75
C PRO A 249 -22.13 -33.54 37.49
N VAL A 250 -22.01 -32.40 36.80
CA VAL A 250 -20.71 -31.79 36.48
C VAL A 250 -20.28 -30.90 37.63
N THR A 251 -19.04 -31.06 38.08
CA THR A 251 -18.44 -30.20 39.10
C THR A 251 -18.06 -28.85 38.50
N GLN A 252 -18.62 -27.76 39.04
CA GLN A 252 -18.25 -26.40 38.64
C GLN A 252 -17.03 -25.93 39.43
N GLY A 253 -16.04 -25.38 38.73
CA GLY A 253 -14.89 -24.72 39.36
C GLY A 253 -15.32 -23.40 40.00
N GLU A 254 -14.81 -23.08 41.19
CA GLU A 254 -15.02 -21.79 41.84
C GLU A 254 -13.98 -20.77 41.32
N PHE A 255 -14.45 -19.61 40.85
CA PHE A 255 -13.61 -18.46 40.58
C PHE A 255 -13.44 -17.65 41.88
N ASP A 256 -12.21 -17.58 42.41
CA ASP A 256 -11.80 -16.50 43.32
C ASP A 256 -11.12 -15.37 42.53
#